data_AF-A0AAX3VGS8-F1
#
_entry.id   AF-A0AAX3VGS8-F1
#
_cell.length_a   1.000
_cell.length_b   1.000
_cell.length_c   1.000
_cell.angle_alpha   90.00
_cell.angle_beta   90.00
_cell.angle_gamma   90.00
#
_symmetry.space_group_name_H-M   'P 1'
#
loop_
_entity.id
_entity.type
_entity.pdbx_description
1 polymer ?
#
loop_
_entity_poly.entity_id
_entity_poly.type
_entity_poly.pdbx_seq_one_letter_code
_entity_poly.pdbx_strand_id
1 'polypeptide(L)'
;MTNPEQLAESHRREVLAFVNECIEYFNTLDQVRSRQTSRRAFLSLYGPIMQVVRFASSAALLANSGHRIEGQVLARSALEYALTIQYVYLRVDGLDRLQKSSLLDRKKLMEDMANWHDDPEYLDMIPQEQPKPGAKGMPKFTQILEIVDPEHVILHSTYAVLSQVTHVRPGGRDRYFDRVDDQLVLVPGRDDDVFGNVTTGALGFALMAATWVFAHITEDEAMLARLDTTSDRLRLPTRYDGNWPVGERAFRD
;
A
#
# COMPACT_ATOMS: atom_id res chain seq x y z
N MET A 1 28.50 23.45 -1.97
CA MET A 1 28.22 22.03 -2.23
C MET A 1 27.37 21.53 -1.08
N THR A 2 26.13 21.11 -1.34
CA THR A 2 25.22 20.61 -0.30
C THR A 2 25.67 19.22 0.12
N ASN A 3 25.76 18.96 1.44
CA ASN A 3 26.14 17.65 1.98
C ASN A 3 25.08 16.59 1.55
N PRO A 4 25.46 15.39 1.06
CA PRO A 4 24.55 14.29 0.75
C PRO A 4 23.50 13.98 1.83
N GLU A 5 23.87 14.07 3.12
CA GLU A 5 22.94 13.86 4.24
C GLU A 5 21.87 14.95 4.30
N GLN A 6 22.24 16.21 4.04
CA GLN A 6 21.31 17.33 3.99
C GLN A 6 20.34 17.21 2.80
N LEU A 7 20.82 16.67 1.67
CA LEU A 7 19.99 16.38 0.50
C LEU A 7 18.99 15.26 0.79
N ALA A 8 19.43 14.17 1.42
CA ALA A 8 18.55 13.05 1.80
C ALA A 8 17.47 13.51 2.79
N GLU A 9 17.84 14.31 3.79
CA GLU A 9 16.91 14.85 4.77
C GLU A 9 15.95 15.90 4.18
N SER A 10 16.40 16.69 3.20
CA SER A 10 15.52 17.58 2.44
C SER A 10 14.49 16.78 1.64
N HIS A 11 14.94 15.77 0.89
CA HIS A 11 14.07 14.93 0.09
C HIS A 11 13.05 14.17 0.96
N ARG A 12 13.48 13.62 2.09
CA ARG A 12 12.59 12.96 3.07
C ARG A 12 11.48 13.90 3.55
N ARG A 13 11.81 15.15 3.87
CA ARG A 13 10.82 16.16 4.29
C ARG A 13 9.83 16.49 3.18
N GLU A 14 10.28 16.58 1.93
CA GLU A 14 9.39 16.80 0.79
C GLU A 14 8.43 15.63 0.56
N VAL A 15 8.90 14.39 0.70
CA VAL A 15 8.02 13.20 0.62
C VAL A 15 7.01 13.19 1.76
N LEU A 16 7.41 13.51 2.99
CA LEU A 16 6.46 13.62 4.11
C LEU A 16 5.42 14.73 3.90
N ALA A 17 5.83 15.87 3.35
CA ALA A 17 4.90 16.94 3.01
C ALA A 17 3.86 16.46 1.98
N PHE A 18 4.29 15.72 0.96
CA PHE A 18 3.39 15.09 -0.03
C PHE A 18 2.46 14.05 0.61
N VAL A 19 2.98 13.19 1.49
CA VAL A 19 2.17 12.21 2.24
C VAL A 19 1.05 12.91 3.00
N ASN A 20 1.35 14.00 3.70
CA ASN A 20 0.35 14.78 4.44
C ASN A 20 -0.65 15.47 3.51
N GLU A 21 -0.20 15.99 2.36
CA GLU A 21 -1.07 16.58 1.33
C GLU A 21 -2.10 15.55 0.82
N CYS A 22 -1.67 14.33 0.51
CA CYS A 22 -2.60 13.27 0.10
C CYS A 22 -3.57 12.88 1.20
N ILE A 23 -3.12 12.76 2.45
CA ILE A 23 -4.01 12.46 3.59
C ILE A 23 -5.09 13.55 3.72
N GLU A 24 -4.69 14.81 3.65
CA GLU A 24 -5.61 15.94 3.75
C GLU A 24 -6.60 16.00 2.58
N TYR A 25 -6.14 15.70 1.36
CA TYR A 25 -7.01 15.55 0.21
C TYR A 25 -8.16 14.58 0.49
N PHE A 26 -7.90 13.43 1.11
CA PHE A 26 -8.95 12.46 1.47
C PHE A 26 -9.82 12.90 2.66
N ASN A 27 -9.28 13.63 3.63
CA ASN A 27 -10.03 14.12 4.79
C ASN A 27 -11.03 15.23 4.42
N THR A 28 -10.76 15.97 3.35
CA THR A 28 -11.57 17.13 2.91
C THR A 28 -12.60 16.77 1.83
N LEU A 29 -12.69 15.49 1.43
CA LEU A 29 -13.65 15.04 0.43
C LEU A 29 -15.08 15.22 0.93
N ASP A 30 -15.82 16.14 0.32
CA ASP A 30 -17.27 16.27 0.50
C ASP A 30 -18.01 15.70 -0.72
N GLN A 31 -18.99 14.83 -0.48
CA GLN A 31 -19.82 14.14 -1.48
C GLN A 31 -19.08 13.69 -2.77
N VAL A 32 -18.33 12.59 -2.68
CA VAL A 32 -17.65 12.00 -3.85
C VAL A 32 -18.67 11.38 -4.82
N ARG A 33 -18.63 11.79 -6.08
CA ARG A 33 -19.46 11.22 -7.16
C ARG A 33 -18.57 10.53 -8.18
N SER A 34 -18.85 9.26 -8.48
CA SER A 34 -18.24 8.55 -9.61
C SER A 34 -19.19 8.54 -10.81
N ARG A 35 -18.68 8.67 -12.04
CA ARG A 35 -19.48 8.40 -13.25
C ARG A 35 -19.95 6.94 -13.30
N GLN A 36 -21.03 6.69 -14.03
CA GLN A 36 -21.57 5.33 -14.21
C GLN A 36 -20.56 4.37 -14.85
N THR A 37 -19.70 4.87 -15.74
CA THR A 37 -18.62 4.11 -16.41
C THR A 37 -17.55 3.62 -15.43
N SER A 38 -17.20 4.42 -14.41
CA SER A 38 -16.19 4.08 -13.40
C SER A 38 -16.79 3.44 -12.13
N ARG A 39 -18.13 3.32 -12.07
CA ARG A 39 -18.86 2.85 -10.87
C ARG A 39 -18.34 1.52 -10.34
N ARG A 40 -18.02 0.57 -11.21
CA ARG A 40 -17.51 -0.75 -10.80
C ARG A 40 -16.16 -0.63 -10.10
N ALA A 41 -15.23 0.13 -10.68
CA ALA A 41 -13.92 0.37 -10.09
C ALA A 41 -14.05 1.12 -8.76
N PHE A 42 -14.89 2.16 -8.72
CA PHE A 42 -15.18 2.92 -7.51
C PHE A 42 -15.67 2.04 -6.36
N LEU A 43 -16.72 1.23 -6.60
CA LEU A 43 -17.28 0.34 -5.58
C LEU A 43 -16.29 -0.74 -5.11
N SER A 44 -15.38 -1.18 -5.99
CA SER A 44 -14.42 -2.25 -5.67
C SER A 44 -13.16 -1.73 -4.96
N LEU A 45 -12.74 -0.49 -5.24
CA LEU A 45 -11.44 0.03 -4.85
C LEU A 45 -11.50 1.14 -3.81
N TYR A 46 -12.64 1.80 -3.60
CA TYR A 46 -12.74 2.88 -2.61
C TYR A 46 -12.34 2.43 -1.20
N GLY A 47 -12.87 1.29 -0.74
CA GLY A 47 -12.53 0.73 0.57
C GLY A 47 -11.02 0.46 0.73
N PRO A 48 -10.39 -0.31 -0.18
CA PRO A 48 -8.94 -0.50 -0.19
C PRO A 48 -8.13 0.80 -0.25
N ILE A 49 -8.53 1.78 -1.06
CA ILE A 49 -7.87 3.10 -1.16
C ILE A 49 -7.91 3.81 0.19
N MET A 50 -9.09 3.89 0.82
CA MET A 50 -9.21 4.50 2.15
C MET A 50 -8.39 3.73 3.19
N GLN A 51 -8.22 2.42 3.05
CA GLN A 51 -7.37 1.65 3.94
C GLN A 51 -5.89 2.04 3.82
N VAL A 52 -5.38 2.35 2.61
CA VAL A 52 -4.04 2.92 2.41
C VAL A 52 -3.90 4.24 3.16
N VAL A 53 -4.88 5.15 3.01
CA VAL A 53 -4.88 6.46 3.67
C VAL A 53 -4.89 6.32 5.19
N ARG A 54 -5.69 5.39 5.73
CA ARG A 54 -5.76 5.12 7.18
C ARG A 54 -4.45 4.56 7.72
N PHE A 55 -3.81 3.64 7.00
CA PHE A 55 -2.49 3.11 7.38
C PHE A 55 -1.42 4.22 7.34
N ALA A 56 -1.39 5.03 6.30
CA ALA A 56 -0.44 6.14 6.19
C ALA A 56 -0.63 7.19 7.29
N SER A 57 -1.88 7.57 7.55
CA SER A 57 -2.22 8.51 8.64
C SER A 57 -1.80 7.95 10.01
N SER A 58 -2.07 6.66 10.25
CA SER A 58 -1.68 6.00 11.49
C SER A 58 -0.16 5.89 11.63
N ALA A 59 0.56 5.62 10.55
CA ALA A 59 2.03 5.59 10.54
C ALA A 59 2.61 6.97 10.89
N ALA A 60 2.04 8.04 10.33
CA ALA A 60 2.43 9.42 10.63
C ALA A 60 2.17 9.78 12.10
N LEU A 61 1.00 9.40 12.64
CA LEU A 61 0.66 9.61 14.06
C LEU A 61 1.65 8.90 15.00
N LEU A 62 1.98 7.64 14.72
CA LEU A 62 2.96 6.88 15.50
C LEU A 62 4.35 7.52 15.42
N ALA A 63 4.81 7.91 14.22
CA ALA A 63 6.09 8.57 14.05
C ALA A 63 6.17 9.91 14.82
N ASN A 64 5.08 10.69 14.85
CA ASN A 64 5.00 11.94 15.61
C ASN A 64 4.97 11.71 17.13
N SER A 65 4.55 10.52 17.57
CA SER A 65 4.46 10.14 18.98
C SER A 65 5.73 9.43 19.50
N GLY A 66 6.77 9.28 18.67
CA GLY A 66 7.98 8.54 19.04
C GLY A 66 7.83 7.01 18.98
N HIS A 67 7.03 6.53 18.02
CA HIS A 67 6.79 5.10 17.71
C HIS A 67 7.03 4.82 16.22
N ARG A 68 8.17 5.27 15.70
CA ARG A 68 8.56 5.16 14.28
C ARG A 68 8.69 3.71 13.83
N ILE A 69 9.17 2.82 14.69
CA ILE A 69 9.35 1.39 14.37
C ILE A 69 8.00 0.72 14.11
N GLU A 70 7.00 0.96 14.96
CA GLU A 70 5.64 0.46 14.80
C GLU A 70 4.99 1.03 13.52
N GLY A 71 5.32 2.27 13.17
CA GLY A 71 4.94 2.89 11.90
C GLY A 71 5.38 2.10 10.66
N GLN A 72 6.46 1.32 10.72
CA GLN A 72 6.93 0.50 9.57
C GLN A 72 5.94 -0.59 9.18
N VAL A 73 5.25 -1.18 10.17
CA VAL A 73 4.22 -2.20 9.93
C VAL A 73 3.09 -1.61 9.10
N LEU A 74 2.67 -0.39 9.45
CA LEU A 74 1.62 0.33 8.75
C LEU A 74 2.08 0.80 7.37
N ALA A 75 3.32 1.26 7.22
CA ALA A 75 3.89 1.60 5.93
C ALA A 75 3.95 0.38 4.99
N ARG A 76 4.29 -0.80 5.52
CA ARG A 76 4.22 -2.06 4.78
C ARG A 76 2.79 -2.35 4.31
N SER A 77 1.82 -2.32 5.22
CA SER A 77 0.42 -2.59 4.87
C SER A 77 -0.13 -1.58 3.86
N ALA A 78 0.22 -0.30 3.98
CA ALA A 78 -0.13 0.73 3.01
C ALA A 78 0.43 0.38 1.61
N LEU A 79 1.70 -0.02 1.53
CA LEU A 79 2.33 -0.40 0.27
C LEU A 79 1.70 -1.64 -0.34
N GLU A 80 1.41 -2.67 0.46
CA GLU A 80 0.74 -3.90 -0.01
C GLU A 80 -0.61 -3.60 -0.65
N TYR A 81 -1.43 -2.80 0.02
CA TYR A 81 -2.74 -2.40 -0.48
C TYR A 81 -2.59 -1.55 -1.75
N ALA A 82 -1.73 -0.55 -1.75
CA ALA A 82 -1.56 0.37 -2.86
C ALA A 82 -1.10 -0.33 -4.15
N LEU A 83 -0.12 -1.23 -4.07
CA LEU A 83 0.35 -1.99 -5.23
C LEU A 83 -0.70 -3.01 -5.71
N THR A 84 -1.48 -3.58 -4.80
CA THR A 84 -2.62 -4.43 -5.17
C THR A 84 -3.69 -3.63 -5.90
N ILE A 85 -4.01 -2.41 -5.43
CA ILE A 85 -4.96 -1.49 -6.08
C ILE A 85 -4.48 -1.13 -7.48
N GLN A 86 -3.22 -0.73 -7.64
CA GLN A 86 -2.61 -0.45 -8.93
C GLN A 86 -2.67 -1.65 -9.86
N TYR A 87 -2.31 -2.84 -9.37
CA TYR A 87 -2.39 -4.07 -10.17
C TYR A 87 -3.83 -4.34 -10.67
N VAL A 88 -4.81 -4.23 -9.78
CA VAL A 88 -6.22 -4.47 -10.10
C VAL A 88 -6.75 -3.43 -11.07
N TYR A 89 -6.39 -2.16 -10.88
CA TYR A 89 -6.94 -1.06 -11.66
C TYR A 89 -6.35 -0.99 -13.06
N LEU A 90 -5.04 -1.14 -13.18
CA LEU A 90 -4.31 -1.01 -14.45
C LEU A 90 -4.40 -2.25 -15.33
N ARG A 91 -4.98 -3.36 -14.85
CA ARG A 91 -5.08 -4.62 -15.61
C ARG A 91 -6.48 -4.84 -16.20
N VAL A 92 -6.56 -5.28 -17.45
CA VAL A 92 -7.83 -5.54 -18.17
C VAL A 92 -8.79 -6.50 -17.43
N ASP A 93 -8.25 -7.51 -16.75
CA ASP A 93 -9.01 -8.51 -15.99
C ASP A 93 -8.85 -8.34 -14.47
N GLY A 94 -8.24 -7.24 -14.01
CA GLY A 94 -7.88 -7.03 -12.62
C GLY A 94 -9.08 -6.97 -11.67
N LEU A 95 -10.13 -6.21 -12.03
CA LEU A 95 -11.37 -6.15 -11.22
C LEU A 95 -12.09 -7.50 -11.14
N ASP A 96 -12.08 -8.28 -12.23
CA ASP A 96 -12.65 -9.63 -12.25
C ASP A 96 -11.88 -10.57 -11.29
N ARG A 97 -10.54 -10.44 -11.23
CA ARG A 97 -9.69 -11.20 -10.31
C ARG A 97 -9.94 -10.84 -8.86
N LEU A 98 -10.00 -9.55 -8.55
CA LEU A 98 -10.26 -9.06 -7.20
C LEU A 98 -11.61 -9.58 -6.69
N GLN A 99 -12.66 -9.46 -7.51
CA GLN A 99 -13.99 -9.95 -7.15
C GLN A 99 -13.99 -11.46 -6.88
N LYS A 100 -13.36 -12.25 -7.76
CA LYS A 100 -13.28 -13.70 -7.56
C LYS A 100 -12.54 -14.07 -6.28
N SER A 101 -11.37 -13.48 -6.03
CA SER A 101 -10.63 -13.74 -4.79
C SER A 101 -11.41 -13.33 -3.55
N SER A 102 -12.04 -12.15 -3.55
CA SER A 102 -12.87 -11.69 -2.43
C SER A 102 -14.02 -12.64 -2.11
N LEU A 103 -14.72 -13.16 -3.14
CA LEU A 103 -15.79 -14.15 -2.96
C LEU A 103 -15.26 -15.47 -2.36
N LEU A 104 -14.12 -15.95 -2.86
CA LEU A 104 -13.51 -17.20 -2.37
C LEU A 104 -12.99 -17.05 -0.94
N ASP A 105 -12.36 -15.92 -0.61
CA ASP A 105 -11.83 -15.65 0.73
C ASP A 105 -12.96 -15.49 1.75
N ARG A 106 -14.05 -14.80 1.38
CA ARG A 106 -15.25 -14.70 2.24
C ARG A 106 -15.91 -16.06 2.46
N LYS A 107 -16.05 -16.85 1.39
CA LYS A 107 -16.58 -18.21 1.50
C LYS A 107 -15.74 -19.05 2.47
N LYS A 108 -14.42 -19.08 2.26
CA LYS A 108 -13.50 -19.82 3.11
C LYS A 108 -13.58 -19.36 4.57
N LEU A 109 -13.59 -18.05 4.82
CA LEU A 109 -13.70 -17.50 6.16
C LEU A 109 -14.97 -18.01 6.87
N MET A 110 -16.12 -17.98 6.19
CA MET A 110 -17.38 -18.44 6.77
C MET A 110 -17.40 -19.96 7.00
N GLU A 111 -16.82 -20.75 6.09
CA GLU A 111 -16.64 -22.20 6.28
C GLU A 111 -15.73 -22.49 7.49
N ASP A 112 -14.62 -21.76 7.62
CA ASP A 112 -13.70 -21.91 8.75
C ASP A 112 -14.37 -21.49 10.07
N MET A 113 -15.18 -20.42 10.08
CA MET A 113 -15.95 -19.99 11.25
C MET A 113 -17.03 -21.01 11.65
N ALA A 114 -17.76 -21.56 10.68
CA ALA A 114 -18.74 -22.61 10.92
C ALA A 114 -18.10 -23.82 11.60
N ASN A 115 -16.95 -24.25 11.09
CA ASN A 115 -16.19 -25.38 11.65
C ASN A 115 -15.61 -25.08 13.03
N TRP A 116 -15.08 -23.87 13.25
CA TRP A 116 -14.48 -23.50 14.53
C TRP A 116 -15.54 -23.42 15.64
N HIS A 117 -16.67 -22.77 15.34
CA HIS A 117 -17.73 -22.52 16.31
C HIS A 117 -18.76 -23.65 16.42
N ASP A 118 -18.68 -24.66 15.54
CA ASP A 118 -19.71 -25.70 15.36
C ASP A 118 -21.10 -25.09 15.12
N ASP A 119 -21.14 -24.03 14.31
CA ASP A 119 -22.34 -23.24 14.04
C ASP A 119 -22.60 -23.13 12.53
N PRO A 120 -23.61 -23.83 11.98
CA PRO A 120 -23.91 -23.81 10.56
C PRO A 120 -24.48 -22.48 10.06
N GLU A 121 -24.94 -21.55 10.93
CA GLU A 121 -25.49 -20.26 10.50
C GLU A 121 -24.46 -19.41 9.73
N TYR A 122 -23.16 -19.60 9.99
CA TYR A 122 -22.10 -18.96 9.21
C TYR A 122 -22.16 -19.33 7.72
N LEU A 123 -22.63 -20.54 7.37
CA LEU A 123 -22.74 -20.97 5.97
C LEU A 123 -23.81 -20.17 5.20
N ASP A 124 -24.85 -19.68 5.89
CA ASP A 124 -25.88 -18.84 5.28
C ASP A 124 -25.36 -17.42 4.94
N MET A 125 -24.24 -17.01 5.56
CA MET A 125 -23.56 -15.74 5.28
C MET A 125 -22.64 -15.80 4.06
N ILE A 126 -22.45 -16.97 3.45
CA ILE A 126 -21.65 -17.14 2.24
C ILE A 126 -22.32 -16.36 1.09
N PRO A 127 -21.58 -15.48 0.39
CA PRO A 127 -22.12 -14.75 -0.75
C PRO A 127 -22.67 -15.71 -1.83
N GLN A 128 -23.91 -15.47 -2.25
CA GLN A 128 -24.57 -16.23 -3.31
C GLN A 128 -24.12 -15.80 -4.72
N GLU A 129 -23.39 -14.70 -4.81
CA GLU A 129 -22.79 -14.22 -6.05
C GLU A 129 -21.77 -15.23 -6.58
N GLN A 130 -21.90 -15.60 -7.84
CA GLN A 130 -20.88 -16.40 -8.51
C GLN A 130 -19.85 -15.51 -9.19
N PRO A 131 -18.56 -15.86 -9.11
CA PRO A 131 -17.54 -15.16 -9.88
C PRO A 131 -17.80 -15.34 -11.38
N LYS A 132 -17.42 -14.34 -12.17
CA LYS A 132 -17.50 -14.41 -13.64
C LYS A 132 -16.83 -15.71 -14.14
N PRO A 133 -17.50 -16.49 -15.00
CA PRO A 133 -16.93 -17.72 -15.56
C PRO A 133 -15.57 -17.47 -16.19
N GLY A 134 -14.60 -18.33 -15.90
CA GLY A 134 -13.23 -18.23 -16.43
C GLY A 134 -12.35 -17.14 -15.79
N ALA A 135 -12.86 -16.32 -14.87
CA ALA A 135 -12.03 -15.34 -14.17
C ALA A 135 -10.90 -16.04 -13.39
N LYS A 136 -9.69 -15.48 -13.45
CA LYS A 136 -8.55 -15.95 -12.65
C LYS A 136 -8.65 -15.36 -11.23
N GLY A 137 -8.01 -15.98 -10.25
CA GLY A 137 -7.86 -15.37 -8.92
C GLY A 137 -6.78 -14.28 -8.93
N MET A 138 -6.74 -13.49 -7.86
CA MET A 138 -5.59 -12.64 -7.56
C MET A 138 -4.33 -13.50 -7.40
N PRO A 139 -3.20 -13.07 -7.98
CA PRO A 139 -1.91 -13.67 -7.66
C PRO A 139 -1.53 -13.37 -6.20
N LYS A 140 -0.54 -14.10 -5.68
CA LYS A 140 0.04 -13.78 -4.36
C LYS A 140 0.68 -12.39 -4.40
N PHE A 141 0.71 -11.68 -3.27
CA PHE A 141 1.30 -10.34 -3.22
C PHE A 141 2.77 -10.31 -3.70
N THR A 142 3.57 -11.33 -3.40
CA THR A 142 4.96 -11.43 -3.90
C THR A 142 5.03 -11.48 -5.43
N GLN A 143 4.06 -12.11 -6.09
CA GLN A 143 3.97 -12.11 -7.54
C GLN A 143 3.50 -10.76 -8.08
N ILE A 144 2.64 -10.03 -7.34
CA ILE A 144 2.28 -8.66 -7.69
C ILE A 144 3.53 -7.79 -7.68
N LEU A 145 4.38 -7.89 -6.64
CA LEU A 145 5.65 -7.17 -6.57
C LEU A 145 6.55 -7.44 -7.79
N GLU A 146 6.72 -8.71 -8.17
CA GLU A 146 7.49 -9.09 -9.37
C GLU A 146 6.91 -8.50 -10.66
N ILE A 147 5.59 -8.33 -10.74
CA ILE A 147 4.92 -7.76 -11.92
C ILE A 147 5.08 -6.24 -11.99
N VAL A 148 5.01 -5.55 -10.85
CA VAL A 148 5.07 -4.06 -10.79
C VAL A 148 6.50 -3.52 -10.74
N ASP A 149 7.47 -4.32 -10.29
CA ASP A 149 8.90 -3.98 -10.23
C ASP A 149 9.75 -5.19 -10.66
N PRO A 150 9.73 -5.58 -11.95
CA PRO A 150 10.39 -6.81 -12.43
C PRO A 150 11.91 -6.76 -12.35
N GLU A 151 12.50 -5.56 -12.31
CA GLU A 151 13.95 -5.36 -12.16
C GLU A 151 14.37 -5.27 -10.68
N HIS A 152 13.42 -5.35 -9.75
CA HIS A 152 13.64 -5.33 -8.30
C HIS A 152 14.38 -4.07 -7.82
N VAL A 153 14.19 -2.93 -8.49
CA VAL A 153 15.00 -1.74 -8.29
C VAL A 153 14.68 -1.06 -6.96
N ILE A 154 13.39 -0.97 -6.60
CA ILE A 154 12.96 -0.13 -5.47
C ILE A 154 11.94 -0.83 -4.57
N LEU A 155 10.89 -1.45 -5.12
CA LEU A 155 9.78 -1.96 -4.33
C LEU A 155 10.14 -3.25 -3.60
N HIS A 156 10.93 -4.12 -4.24
CA HIS A 156 11.34 -5.39 -3.63
C HIS A 156 12.25 -5.15 -2.40
N SER A 157 13.22 -4.25 -2.50
CA SER A 157 14.12 -3.90 -1.40
C SER A 157 13.36 -3.17 -0.27
N THR A 158 12.50 -2.22 -0.62
CA THR A 158 11.62 -1.51 0.32
C THR A 158 10.76 -2.51 1.12
N TYR A 159 10.09 -3.43 0.43
CA TYR A 159 9.25 -4.43 1.07
C TYR A 159 10.04 -5.38 1.98
N ALA A 160 11.24 -5.79 1.55
CA ALA A 160 12.11 -6.66 2.35
C ALA A 160 12.56 -5.99 3.65
N VAL A 161 12.92 -4.70 3.61
CA VAL A 161 13.30 -3.90 4.79
C VAL A 161 12.12 -3.80 5.77
N LEU A 162 10.95 -3.38 5.30
CA LEU A 162 9.76 -3.24 6.14
C LEU A 162 9.30 -4.59 6.74
N SER A 163 9.54 -5.69 6.02
CA SER A 163 9.24 -7.04 6.50
C SER A 163 10.14 -7.48 7.66
N GLN A 164 11.29 -6.82 7.91
CA GLN A 164 12.17 -7.20 9.03
C GLN A 164 11.53 -6.92 10.39
N VAL A 165 10.66 -5.91 10.51
CA VAL A 165 10.01 -5.53 11.78
C VAL A 165 8.85 -6.47 12.13
N THR A 166 8.19 -7.02 11.12
CA THR A 166 6.95 -7.81 11.27
C THR A 166 7.20 -9.29 11.54
N HIS A 167 8.42 -9.78 11.30
CA HIS A 167 8.78 -11.18 11.51
C HIS A 167 9.77 -11.32 12.65
N VAL A 168 9.63 -12.39 13.46
CA VAL A 168 10.63 -12.79 14.45
C VAL A 168 11.87 -13.30 13.70
N ARG A 169 12.70 -12.35 13.25
CA ARG A 169 13.98 -12.59 12.57
C ARG A 169 15.14 -12.23 13.51
N PRO A 170 16.37 -12.71 13.24
CA PRO A 170 17.53 -12.39 14.08
C PRO A 170 17.71 -10.88 14.35
N GLY A 171 17.42 -10.03 13.35
CA GLY A 171 17.49 -8.58 13.50
C GLY A 171 16.44 -7.94 14.41
N GLY A 172 15.33 -8.63 14.72
CA GLY A 172 14.34 -8.20 15.73
C GLY A 172 14.73 -8.60 17.15
N ARG A 173 15.46 -9.72 17.30
CA ARG A 173 15.92 -10.23 18.61
C ARG A 173 16.94 -9.30 19.27
N ASP A 174 17.90 -8.82 18.47
CA ASP A 174 19.05 -8.07 19.00
C ASP A 174 18.78 -6.55 19.01
N ARG A 175 17.60 -6.11 18.56
CA ARG A 175 17.25 -4.70 18.31
C ARG A 175 17.25 -3.83 19.56
N TYR A 176 16.86 -4.35 20.72
CA TYR A 176 16.81 -3.58 21.97
C TYR A 176 18.11 -3.65 22.77
N PHE A 177 19.16 -4.24 22.19
CA PHE A 177 20.45 -4.34 22.82
C PHE A 177 21.47 -3.43 22.13
N ASP A 178 22.36 -2.86 22.92
CA ASP A 178 23.53 -2.13 22.44
C ASP A 178 24.80 -2.68 23.08
N ARG A 179 25.96 -2.33 22.50
CA ARG A 179 27.26 -2.60 23.10
C ARG A 179 27.96 -1.29 23.40
N VAL A 180 28.15 -1.02 24.68
CA VAL A 180 28.92 0.13 25.17
C VAL A 180 30.05 -0.43 26.04
N ASP A 181 31.29 -0.13 25.68
CA ASP A 181 32.50 -0.58 26.40
C ASP A 181 32.51 -2.10 26.70
N ASP A 182 32.23 -2.92 25.68
CA ASP A 182 32.09 -4.39 25.75
C ASP A 182 30.99 -4.92 26.68
N GLN A 183 30.12 -4.06 27.21
CA GLN A 183 28.93 -4.46 27.97
C GLN A 183 27.67 -4.42 27.12
N LEU A 184 26.82 -5.43 27.31
CA LEU A 184 25.49 -5.48 26.72
C LEU A 184 24.56 -4.55 27.51
N VAL A 185 24.02 -3.52 26.85
CA VAL A 185 23.09 -2.56 27.45
C VAL A 185 21.70 -2.78 26.85
N LEU A 186 20.67 -2.82 27.70
CA LEU A 186 19.28 -2.84 27.25
C LEU A 186 18.82 -1.40 26.99
N VAL A 187 18.18 -1.17 25.83
CA VAL A 187 17.59 0.11 25.45
C VAL A 187 16.08 -0.09 25.20
N PRO A 188 15.25 -0.12 26.27
CA PRO A 188 13.82 -0.44 26.16
C PRO A 188 13.03 0.54 25.29
N GLY A 189 13.50 1.80 25.19
CA GLY A 189 12.84 2.88 24.44
C GLY A 189 13.49 3.18 23.08
N ARG A 190 14.26 2.25 22.50
CA ARG A 190 14.87 2.46 21.18
C ARG A 190 13.76 2.61 20.12
N ASP A 191 13.64 3.82 19.59
CA ASP A 191 12.71 4.18 18.50
C ASP A 191 13.45 4.51 17.19
N ASP A 192 14.74 4.20 17.14
CA ASP A 192 15.60 4.56 16.01
C ASP A 192 15.21 3.73 14.77
N ASP A 193 14.38 4.31 13.91
CA ASP A 193 14.17 3.77 12.57
C ASP A 193 15.37 4.08 11.68
N VAL A 194 16.38 3.20 11.73
CA VAL A 194 17.56 3.22 10.85
C VAL A 194 17.16 3.23 9.36
N PHE A 195 15.94 2.79 9.04
CA PHE A 195 15.37 2.77 7.70
C PHE A 195 14.26 3.82 7.49
N GLY A 196 14.24 4.90 8.29
CA GLY A 196 13.20 5.93 8.22
C GLY A 196 12.98 6.55 6.84
N ASN A 197 14.02 6.60 6.00
CA ASN A 197 13.92 6.98 4.60
C ASN A 197 13.11 5.98 3.77
N VAL A 198 13.30 4.67 4.00
CA VAL A 198 12.56 3.60 3.33
C VAL A 198 11.10 3.63 3.77
N THR A 199 10.83 3.78 5.07
CA THR A 199 9.48 3.92 5.61
C THR A 199 8.74 5.11 4.99
N THR A 200 9.40 6.27 4.95
CA THR A 200 8.86 7.49 4.34
C THR A 200 8.61 7.31 2.83
N GLY A 201 9.58 6.73 2.12
CA GLY A 201 9.45 6.44 0.69
C GLY A 201 8.29 5.49 0.39
N ALA A 202 8.12 4.43 1.19
CA ALA A 202 7.03 3.48 1.06
C ALA A 202 5.65 4.14 1.22
N LEU A 203 5.50 5.05 2.19
CA LEU A 203 4.29 5.85 2.35
C LEU A 203 4.05 6.76 1.14
N GLY A 204 5.11 7.37 0.61
CA GLY A 204 5.06 8.16 -0.62
C GLY A 204 4.58 7.35 -1.82
N PHE A 205 5.18 6.18 -2.09
CA PHE A 205 4.75 5.28 -3.16
C PHE A 205 3.30 4.83 -2.98
N ALA A 206 2.92 4.45 -1.75
CA ALA A 206 1.58 3.97 -1.45
C ALA A 206 0.51 5.04 -1.69
N LEU A 207 0.74 6.26 -1.20
CA LEU A 207 -0.20 7.37 -1.38
C LEU A 207 -0.21 7.91 -2.81
N MET A 208 0.93 7.98 -3.51
CA MET A 208 0.95 8.31 -4.94
C MET A 208 0.07 7.35 -5.72
N ALA A 209 0.29 6.05 -5.53
CA ALA A 209 -0.46 4.98 -6.18
C ALA A 209 -1.96 5.04 -5.89
N ALA A 210 -2.35 5.12 -4.63
CA ALA A 210 -3.76 5.09 -4.23
C ALA A 210 -4.49 6.39 -4.63
N THR A 211 -3.84 7.54 -4.49
CA THR A 211 -4.44 8.84 -4.83
C THR A 211 -4.59 9.00 -6.33
N TRP A 212 -3.62 8.53 -7.13
CA TRP A 212 -3.74 8.53 -8.59
C TRP A 212 -4.93 7.70 -9.06
N VAL A 213 -5.08 6.46 -8.55
CA VAL A 213 -6.23 5.61 -8.92
C VAL A 213 -7.55 6.25 -8.51
N PHE A 214 -7.62 6.83 -7.31
CA PHE A 214 -8.83 7.51 -6.86
C PHE A 214 -9.18 8.69 -7.76
N ALA A 215 -8.24 9.60 -7.98
CA ALA A 215 -8.40 10.78 -8.84
C ALA A 215 -8.81 10.39 -10.27
N HIS A 216 -8.22 9.31 -10.81
CA HIS A 216 -8.58 8.81 -12.14
C HIS A 216 -10.00 8.21 -12.19
N ILE A 217 -10.44 7.51 -11.12
CA ILE A 217 -11.81 6.98 -11.03
C ILE A 217 -12.85 8.10 -10.90
N THR A 218 -12.51 9.17 -10.17
CA THR A 218 -13.38 10.33 -9.91
C THR A 218 -13.24 11.45 -10.94
N GLU A 219 -12.31 11.30 -11.90
CA GLU A 219 -11.98 12.30 -12.93
C GLU A 219 -11.59 13.66 -12.32
N ASP A 220 -10.81 13.61 -11.24
CA ASP A 220 -10.26 14.79 -10.59
C ASP A 220 -9.00 15.26 -11.35
N GLU A 221 -9.21 15.96 -12.46
CA GLU A 221 -8.14 16.46 -13.34
C GLU A 221 -7.15 17.38 -12.61
N ALA A 222 -7.63 18.15 -11.63
CA ALA A 222 -6.78 19.03 -10.84
C ALA A 222 -5.80 18.21 -9.97
N MET A 223 -6.30 17.16 -9.32
CA MET A 223 -5.46 16.26 -8.56
C MET A 223 -4.52 15.45 -9.46
N LEU A 224 -4.99 14.97 -10.63
CA LEU A 224 -4.13 14.26 -11.58
C LEU A 224 -2.93 15.12 -12.04
N ALA A 225 -3.17 16.37 -12.44
CA ALA A 225 -2.11 17.28 -12.83
C ALA A 225 -1.12 17.59 -11.68
N ARG A 226 -1.64 17.66 -10.45
CA ARG A 226 -0.83 17.83 -9.23
C ARG A 226 0.06 16.62 -8.96
N LEU A 227 -0.47 15.40 -9.14
CA LEU A 227 0.27 14.15 -8.97
C LEU A 227 1.36 14.00 -10.03
N ASP A 228 1.09 14.33 -11.30
CA ASP A 228 2.10 14.25 -12.37
C ASP A 228 3.29 15.16 -12.08
N THR A 229 3.03 16.43 -11.72
CA THR A 229 4.08 17.38 -11.34
C THR A 229 4.90 16.88 -10.13
N THR A 230 4.22 16.23 -9.18
CA THR A 230 4.86 15.74 -7.96
C THR A 230 5.65 14.45 -8.20
N SER A 231 5.17 13.60 -9.11
CA SER A 231 5.83 12.38 -9.57
C SER A 231 7.21 12.68 -10.13
N ASP A 232 7.31 13.65 -11.04
CA ASP A 232 8.59 14.03 -11.65
C ASP A 232 9.56 14.61 -10.60
N ARG A 233 9.06 15.48 -9.72
CA ARG A 233 9.86 16.13 -8.69
C ARG A 233 10.38 15.16 -7.63
N LEU A 234 9.53 14.25 -7.16
CA LEU A 234 9.85 13.30 -6.09
C LEU A 234 10.32 11.93 -6.59
N ARG A 235 10.29 11.70 -7.90
CA ARG A 235 10.58 10.40 -8.54
C ARG A 235 9.68 9.28 -8.01
N LEU A 236 8.41 9.59 -7.78
CA LEU A 236 7.39 8.64 -7.33
C LEU A 236 6.46 8.33 -8.51
N PRO A 237 6.45 7.10 -9.06
CA PRO A 237 5.63 6.78 -10.23
C PRO A 237 4.14 6.82 -9.90
N THR A 238 3.35 7.39 -10.82
CA THR A 238 1.88 7.41 -10.76
C THR A 238 1.25 6.07 -11.17
N ARG A 239 1.96 5.31 -12.02
CA ARG A 239 1.52 4.03 -12.60
C ARG A 239 2.65 3.01 -12.62
N TYR A 240 2.30 1.73 -12.59
CA TYR A 240 3.25 0.60 -12.58
C TYR A 240 3.06 -0.38 -13.75
N ASP A 241 2.27 -0.03 -14.76
CA ASP A 241 1.98 -0.88 -15.92
C ASP A 241 2.84 -0.57 -17.15
N GLY A 242 3.81 0.36 -17.04
CA GLY A 242 4.65 0.82 -18.15
C GLY A 242 5.43 -0.29 -18.87
N ASN A 243 5.73 -1.39 -18.16
CA ASN A 243 6.45 -2.55 -18.71
C ASN A 243 5.54 -3.73 -19.06
N TRP A 244 4.22 -3.61 -18.87
CA TRP A 244 3.29 -4.72 -19.09
C TRP A 244 3.01 -4.95 -20.58
N PRO A 245 2.65 -6.18 -21.01
CA PRO A 245 2.18 -6.40 -22.37
C PRO A 245 0.93 -5.56 -22.67
N VAL A 246 0.85 -4.95 -23.86
CA VAL A 246 -0.26 -4.05 -24.25
C VAL A 246 -1.64 -4.71 -24.09
N GLY A 247 -1.75 -6.00 -24.36
CA GLY A 247 -3.01 -6.75 -24.22
C GLY A 247 -3.48 -6.95 -22.77
N GLU A 248 -2.62 -6.65 -21.78
CA GLU A 248 -2.94 -6.78 -20.36
C GLU A 248 -3.27 -5.44 -19.69
N ARG A 249 -2.99 -4.31 -20.33
CA ARG A 249 -3.23 -2.96 -19.78
C ARG A 249 -4.67 -2.50 -19.98
N ALA A 250 -5.30 -2.06 -18.89
CA ALA A 250 -6.67 -1.52 -18.91
C ALA A 250 -6.74 -0.15 -19.60
N PHE A 251 -5.67 0.63 -19.49
CA PHE A 251 -5.56 1.96 -20.08
C PHE A 251 -4.44 1.94 -21.11
N ARG A 252 -4.72 2.46 -22.30
CA ARG A 252 -3.72 2.63 -23.36
C ARG A 252 -3.16 4.03 -23.25
N ASP A 253 -1.85 4.12 -23.43
CA ASP A 253 -1.13 5.38 -23.58
C ASP A 253 -1.29 5.92 -25.02
#